data_AF-A0A8S4S727-F1
#
_entry.id   AF-A0A8S4S727-F1
#
_cell.length_a   1.000
_cell.length_b   1.000
_cell.length_c   1.000
_cell.angle_alpha   90.00
_cell.angle_beta   90.00
_cell.angle_gamma   90.00
#
_symmetry.space_group_name_H-M   'P 1'
#
loop_
_entity.id
_entity.type
_entity.pdbx_description
1 polymer ?
#
loop_
_entity_poly.entity_id
_entity_poly.type
_entity_poly.pdbx_seq_one_letter_code
_entity_poly.pdbx_strand_id
1 'polypeptide(L)'
;MKMIEISENNRRPLKDYAYEEWMKYIFRKYKDKKTILKYLNELCNHVSKNGTVVPEATAHRLKESYESINWNVKFTEIKKDRGQCKNCNHTLDCLRLTTEEFTTLQQNIKEKLIVGSDLFLKTSPDELERFMDFVGRTAPYDIVLDALNIAYVAGRGDVNDRVRLLTTVVNHFLQKKKKILLLGRKHMLKWKRGTLLQLTKNTQSFFTENLTQDDPYFITAAILSGPHTDIVSRDLLRGHKFLMQHEELRQLFQRWQWEHQWTIFPNRYRPIIQEPLKFTPIAQRSNTGWHLPYEVENSSTFGQIKDGVPDVSSWLCMRQKLNN
;
A
#
# COMPACT_ATOMS: atom_id res chain seq x y z
N MET A 1 -5.44 -2.65 31.45
CA MET A 1 -6.67 -2.36 30.68
C MET A 1 -6.84 -0.88 30.42
N LYS A 2 -6.89 0.02 31.41
CA LYS A 2 -6.99 1.48 31.15
C LYS A 2 -6.00 2.02 30.09
N MET A 3 -4.71 1.69 30.14
CA MET A 3 -3.74 2.14 29.11
C MET A 3 -3.98 1.54 27.72
N ILE A 4 -4.55 0.33 27.64
CA ILE A 4 -4.90 -0.35 26.38
C ILE A 4 -6.20 0.23 25.84
N GLU A 5 -7.23 0.39 26.68
CA GLU A 5 -8.48 1.10 26.35
C GLU A 5 -8.21 2.56 25.96
N ILE A 6 -7.26 3.23 26.61
CA ILE A 6 -6.82 4.59 26.25
C ILE A 6 -6.07 4.58 24.92
N SER A 7 -5.28 3.54 24.61
CA SER A 7 -4.63 3.41 23.29
C SER A 7 -5.63 3.08 22.19
N GLU A 8 -6.64 2.25 22.48
CA GLU A 8 -7.75 1.92 21.59
C GLU A 8 -8.64 3.15 21.35
N ASN A 9 -8.96 3.91 22.40
CA ASN A 9 -9.73 5.15 22.30
C ASN A 9 -8.94 6.27 21.61
N ASN A 10 -7.61 6.32 21.79
CA ASN A 10 -6.76 7.36 21.20
C ASN A 10 -6.08 6.93 19.88
N ARG A 11 -6.34 5.71 19.39
CA ARG A 11 -5.90 5.19 18.09
C ARG A 11 -4.41 5.40 17.80
N ARG A 12 -3.53 5.19 18.81
CA ARG A 12 -2.06 5.28 18.66
C ARG A 12 -1.45 3.87 18.61
N PRO A 13 -0.38 3.65 17.82
CA PRO A 13 0.40 2.42 17.91
C PRO A 13 0.89 2.25 19.34
N LEU A 14 0.70 1.06 19.91
CA LEU A 14 1.28 0.73 21.20
C LEU A 14 2.81 0.82 21.08
N LYS A 15 3.43 1.62 21.95
CA LYS A 15 4.89 1.60 22.12
C LYS A 15 5.33 0.23 22.63
N ASP A 16 6.57 -0.13 22.41
CA ASP A 16 7.20 -1.40 22.79
C ASP A 16 6.86 -1.82 24.22
N TYR A 17 7.00 -0.87 25.15
CA TYR A 17 6.70 -1.10 26.57
C TYR A 17 5.25 -1.55 26.80
N ALA A 18 4.30 -1.09 25.99
CA ALA A 18 2.90 -1.42 26.17
C ALA A 18 2.58 -2.84 25.70
N TYR A 19 3.20 -3.31 24.61
CA TYR A 19 3.15 -4.72 24.22
C TYR A 19 3.81 -5.62 25.26
N GLU A 20 4.97 -5.20 25.78
CA GLU A 20 5.66 -5.92 26.83
C GLU A 20 4.81 -6.05 28.10
N GLU A 21 4.24 -4.95 28.60
CA GLU A 21 3.40 -4.97 29.81
C GLU A 21 2.11 -5.77 29.59
N TRP A 22 1.56 -5.78 28.37
CA TRP A 22 0.43 -6.65 28.03
C TRP A 22 0.82 -8.13 28.14
N MET A 23 1.94 -8.55 27.53
CA MET A 23 2.41 -9.92 27.64
C MET A 23 2.70 -10.30 29.10
N LYS A 24 3.42 -9.46 29.86
CA LYS A 24 3.67 -9.69 31.30
C LYS A 24 2.38 -9.84 32.09
N TYR A 25 1.38 -9.01 31.82
CA TYR A 25 0.07 -9.10 32.48
C TYR A 25 -0.60 -10.46 32.23
N ILE A 26 -0.57 -10.95 30.99
CA ILE A 26 -1.16 -12.25 30.61
C ILE A 26 -0.53 -13.37 31.46
N PHE A 27 0.79 -13.46 31.50
CA PHE A 27 1.51 -14.53 32.23
C PHE A 27 1.47 -14.36 33.76
N ARG A 28 1.30 -13.13 34.27
CA ARG A 28 1.09 -12.89 35.69
C ARG A 28 -0.29 -13.38 36.14
N LYS A 29 -1.32 -13.05 35.38
CA LYS A 29 -2.73 -13.30 35.74
C LYS A 29 -3.19 -14.73 35.46
N TYR A 30 -2.75 -15.31 34.35
CA TYR A 30 -3.21 -16.62 33.90
C TYR A 30 -2.08 -17.63 33.95
N LYS A 31 -2.41 -18.89 34.30
CA LYS A 31 -1.46 -20.01 34.37
C LYS A 31 -1.82 -21.14 33.42
N ASP A 32 -3.08 -21.23 33.02
CA ASP A 32 -3.53 -22.23 32.07
C ASP A 32 -3.17 -21.83 30.63
N LYS A 33 -2.59 -22.78 29.89
CA LYS A 33 -2.07 -22.51 28.53
C LYS A 33 -3.16 -22.07 27.55
N LYS A 34 -4.40 -22.55 27.73
CA LYS A 34 -5.52 -22.21 26.84
C LYS A 34 -5.93 -20.74 26.96
N THR A 35 -6.03 -20.22 28.18
CA THR A 35 -6.37 -18.81 28.42
C THR A 35 -5.21 -17.89 28.04
N ILE A 36 -3.97 -18.28 28.34
CA ILE A 36 -2.78 -17.54 27.87
C ILE A 36 -2.81 -17.41 26.34
N LEU A 37 -3.03 -18.52 25.62
CA LEU A 37 -3.13 -18.53 24.18
C LEU A 37 -4.27 -17.62 23.66
N LYS A 38 -5.45 -17.64 24.31
CA LYS A 38 -6.56 -16.75 23.96
C LYS A 38 -6.12 -15.29 23.98
N TYR A 39 -5.49 -14.83 25.06
CA TYR A 39 -5.08 -13.43 25.19
C TYR A 39 -3.87 -13.06 24.33
N LEU A 40 -2.93 -13.97 24.08
CA LEU A 40 -1.87 -13.75 23.09
C LEU A 40 -2.45 -13.61 21.68
N ASN A 41 -3.47 -14.39 21.32
CA ASN A 41 -4.18 -14.22 20.06
C ASN A 41 -4.93 -12.89 19.99
N GLU A 42 -5.49 -12.39 21.09
CA GLU A 42 -6.11 -11.06 21.15
C GLU A 42 -5.09 -9.94 20.88
N LEU A 43 -3.87 -10.06 21.39
CA LEU A 43 -2.77 -9.15 21.06
C LEU A 43 -2.42 -9.22 19.57
N CYS A 44 -2.24 -10.41 19.00
CA CYS A 44 -1.99 -10.55 17.55
C CYS A 44 -3.15 -10.03 16.70
N ASN A 45 -4.40 -10.21 17.13
CA ASN A 45 -5.58 -9.63 16.48
C ASN A 45 -5.53 -8.10 16.51
N HIS A 46 -5.10 -7.49 17.63
CA HIS A 46 -4.93 -6.04 17.74
C HIS A 46 -3.88 -5.52 16.74
N VAL A 47 -2.74 -6.22 16.62
CA VAL A 47 -1.70 -5.88 15.62
C VAL A 47 -2.25 -5.99 14.20
N SER A 48 -2.97 -7.07 13.89
CA SER A 48 -3.58 -7.33 12.58
C SER A 48 -4.60 -6.27 12.20
N LYS A 49 -5.57 -5.97 13.09
CA LYS A 49 -6.63 -4.99 12.84
C LYS A 49 -6.09 -3.59 12.59
N ASN A 50 -5.01 -3.22 13.28
CA ASN A 50 -4.41 -1.89 13.13
C ASN A 50 -3.32 -1.84 12.05
N GLY A 51 -3.07 -2.93 11.32
CA GLY A 51 -2.01 -3.01 10.31
C GLY A 51 -0.63 -2.63 10.87
N THR A 52 -0.40 -2.81 12.17
CA THR A 52 0.81 -2.33 12.85
C THR A 52 1.96 -3.32 12.62
N VAL A 53 3.15 -2.79 12.34
CA VAL A 53 4.39 -3.57 12.35
C VAL A 53 4.97 -3.47 13.76
N VAL A 54 5.26 -4.60 14.39
CA VAL A 54 5.78 -4.59 15.76
C VAL A 54 7.30 -4.39 15.76
N PRO A 55 7.87 -3.78 16.80
CA PRO A 55 9.32 -3.73 17.00
C PRO A 55 9.96 -5.12 17.11
N GLU A 56 11.22 -5.26 16.71
CA GLU A 56 12.01 -6.50 16.82
C GLU A 56 12.02 -7.06 18.25
N ALA A 57 12.25 -6.22 19.27
CA ALA A 57 12.17 -6.63 20.66
C ALA A 57 10.79 -7.23 21.04
N THR A 58 9.71 -6.68 20.47
CA THR A 58 8.36 -7.23 20.66
C THR A 58 8.18 -8.57 19.96
N ALA A 59 8.75 -8.75 18.76
CA ALA A 59 8.72 -10.00 18.02
C ALA A 59 9.47 -11.12 18.76
N HIS A 60 10.63 -10.83 19.35
CA HIS A 60 11.38 -11.76 20.20
C HIS A 60 10.56 -12.21 21.42
N ARG A 61 9.90 -11.27 22.10
CA ARG A 61 9.05 -11.59 23.26
C ARG A 61 7.81 -12.40 22.89
N LEU A 62 7.20 -12.10 21.74
CA LEU A 62 6.10 -12.91 21.20
C LEU A 62 6.58 -14.34 20.91
N LYS A 63 7.77 -14.48 20.32
CA LYS A 63 8.39 -15.79 20.10
C LYS A 63 8.52 -16.58 21.40
N GLU A 64 9.15 -16.01 22.42
CA GLU A 64 9.31 -16.65 23.72
C GLU A 64 7.96 -17.00 24.36
N SER A 65 7.00 -16.08 24.30
CA SER A 65 5.65 -16.26 24.84
C SER A 65 4.92 -17.45 24.21
N TYR A 66 4.93 -17.56 22.88
CA TYR A 66 4.30 -18.66 22.16
C TYR A 66 5.06 -19.99 22.35
N GLU A 67 6.41 -19.96 22.41
CA GLU A 67 7.21 -21.16 22.70
C GLU A 67 6.95 -21.72 24.09
N SER A 68 6.74 -20.86 25.11
CA SER A 68 6.40 -21.28 26.48
C SER A 68 5.09 -22.08 26.56
N ILE A 69 4.17 -21.86 25.61
CA ILE A 69 2.91 -22.59 25.48
C ILE A 69 2.97 -23.67 24.38
N ASN A 70 4.17 -24.13 24.04
CA ASN A 70 4.45 -25.27 23.15
C ASN A 70 4.13 -25.04 21.65
N TRP A 71 4.24 -23.81 21.15
CA TRP A 71 4.18 -23.54 19.71
C TRP A 71 5.58 -23.63 19.07
N ASN A 72 5.63 -23.83 17.75
CA ASN A 72 6.85 -23.70 16.96
C ASN A 72 6.90 -22.30 16.36
N VAL A 73 7.89 -21.50 16.76
CA VAL A 73 8.01 -20.12 16.32
C VAL A 73 9.37 -19.87 15.66
N LYS A 74 9.34 -19.34 14.42
CA LYS A 74 10.54 -19.05 13.63
C LYS A 74 10.46 -17.66 13.02
N PHE A 75 11.58 -16.94 13.05
CA PHE A 75 11.79 -15.80 12.17
C PHE A 75 11.91 -16.31 10.73
N THR A 76 11.32 -15.59 9.78
CA THR A 76 11.18 -16.02 8.40
C THR A 76 11.02 -14.84 7.46
N GLU A 77 10.97 -15.13 6.18
CA GLU A 77 10.72 -14.18 5.11
C GLU A 77 9.48 -14.63 4.31
N ILE A 78 8.80 -13.67 3.68
CA ILE A 78 7.73 -13.89 2.74
C ILE A 78 8.27 -13.68 1.31
N LYS A 79 8.02 -14.65 0.43
CA LYS A 79 8.35 -14.51 -0.99
C LYS A 79 7.46 -13.44 -1.63
N LYS A 80 8.04 -12.31 -2.04
CA LYS A 80 7.31 -11.15 -2.56
C LYS A 80 6.42 -11.46 -3.79
N ASP A 81 6.84 -12.38 -4.65
CA ASP A 81 6.13 -12.76 -5.88
C ASP A 81 4.81 -13.49 -5.63
N ARG A 82 4.71 -14.24 -4.53
CA ARG A 82 3.59 -15.15 -4.25
C ARG A 82 2.96 -14.97 -2.87
N GLY A 83 3.53 -14.17 -1.98
CA GLY A 83 3.08 -14.05 -0.59
C GLY A 83 3.32 -15.30 0.25
N GLN A 84 4.27 -16.16 -0.14
CA GLN A 84 4.48 -17.45 0.51
C GLN A 84 5.55 -17.36 1.60
N CYS A 85 5.22 -17.82 2.81
CA CYS A 85 6.15 -17.96 3.93
C CYS A 85 7.25 -18.99 3.63
N LYS A 86 8.53 -18.60 3.75
CA LYS A 86 9.67 -19.51 3.50
C LYS A 86 9.78 -20.64 4.54
N ASN A 87 9.26 -20.45 5.75
CA ASN A 87 9.31 -21.46 6.81
C ASN A 87 8.21 -22.54 6.67
N CYS A 88 6.95 -22.14 6.48
CA CYS A 88 5.82 -23.08 6.50
C CYS A 88 5.10 -23.25 5.16
N ASN A 89 5.55 -22.58 4.10
CA ASN A 89 4.97 -22.58 2.76
C ASN A 89 3.51 -22.12 2.66
N HIS A 90 2.93 -21.60 3.76
CA HIS A 90 1.61 -20.98 3.73
C HIS A 90 1.66 -19.69 2.91
N THR A 91 0.65 -19.51 2.06
CA THR A 91 0.45 -18.28 1.28
C THR A 91 -0.43 -17.34 2.08
N LEU A 92 0.06 -16.12 2.29
CA LEU A 92 -0.71 -15.05 2.94
C LEU A 92 -1.89 -14.63 2.06
N ASP A 93 -2.99 -14.26 2.70
CA ASP A 93 -4.20 -13.82 2.02
C ASP A 93 -4.00 -12.43 1.41
N CYS A 94 -4.67 -12.21 0.27
CA CYS A 94 -4.89 -10.90 -0.31
C CYS A 94 -6.22 -10.36 0.24
N LEU A 95 -6.14 -9.55 1.29
CA LEU A 95 -7.28 -8.94 1.97
C LEU A 95 -7.80 -7.75 1.15
N ARG A 96 -8.43 -8.07 0.01
CA ARG A 96 -9.07 -7.11 -0.88
C ARG A 96 -10.07 -6.25 -0.12
N LEU A 97 -10.23 -5.01 -0.55
CA LEU A 97 -11.28 -4.16 0.02
C LEU A 97 -12.65 -4.76 -0.30
N THR A 98 -13.54 -4.84 0.69
CA THR A 98 -14.94 -5.16 0.41
C THR A 98 -15.61 -4.03 -0.36
N THR A 99 -16.78 -4.29 -0.95
CA THR A 99 -17.56 -3.27 -1.66
C THR A 99 -17.89 -2.09 -0.74
N GLU A 100 -18.22 -2.36 0.52
CA GLU A 100 -18.54 -1.35 1.53
C GLU A 100 -17.30 -0.55 1.94
N GLU A 101 -16.17 -1.23 2.16
CA GLU A 101 -14.88 -0.59 2.45
C GLU A 101 -14.46 0.34 1.30
N PHE A 102 -14.55 -0.13 0.05
CA PHE A 102 -14.23 0.68 -1.12
C PHE A 102 -15.20 1.85 -1.31
N THR A 103 -16.50 1.64 -1.10
CA THR A 103 -17.50 2.72 -1.17
C THR A 103 -17.21 3.81 -0.14
N THR A 104 -16.83 3.42 1.07
CA THR A 104 -16.42 4.35 2.14
C THR A 104 -15.19 5.16 1.72
N LEU A 105 -14.17 4.49 1.18
CA LEU A 105 -12.97 5.15 0.65
C LEU A 105 -13.32 6.12 -0.49
N GLN A 106 -14.15 5.69 -1.44
CA GLN A 106 -14.57 6.49 -2.58
C GLN A 106 -15.35 7.74 -2.16
N GLN A 107 -16.31 7.61 -1.23
CA GLN A 107 -17.10 8.73 -0.75
C GLN A 107 -16.23 9.74 -0.01
N ASN A 108 -15.31 9.27 0.84
CA ASN A 108 -14.41 10.17 1.55
C ASN A 108 -13.48 10.93 0.60
N ILE A 109 -12.95 10.26 -0.43
CA ILE A 109 -12.11 10.88 -1.45
C ILE A 109 -12.91 11.93 -2.23
N LYS A 110 -14.16 11.62 -2.63
CA LYS A 110 -15.05 12.60 -3.26
C LYS A 110 -15.27 13.82 -2.36
N GLU A 111 -15.68 13.62 -1.11
CA GLU A 111 -15.98 14.72 -0.19
C GLU A 111 -14.75 15.56 0.15
N LYS A 112 -13.59 14.95 0.41
CA LYS A 112 -12.40 15.68 0.85
C LYS A 112 -11.62 16.29 -0.30
N LEU A 113 -11.50 15.61 -1.43
CA LEU A 113 -10.77 16.16 -2.58
C LEU A 113 -11.64 17.12 -3.40
N ILE A 114 -12.96 16.93 -3.45
CA ILE A 114 -13.88 17.73 -4.31
C ILE A 114 -14.73 18.73 -3.51
N VAL A 115 -14.84 18.62 -2.19
CA VAL A 115 -15.65 19.59 -1.41
C VAL A 115 -14.83 20.21 -0.27
N GLY A 116 -13.93 19.43 0.33
CA GLY A 116 -13.16 19.77 1.51
C GLY A 116 -11.74 20.27 1.24
N SER A 117 -11.61 21.50 0.74
CA SER A 117 -10.46 22.40 0.94
C SER A 117 -9.11 22.13 0.25
N ASP A 118 -8.51 20.93 0.15
CA ASP A 118 -7.09 20.88 -0.27
C ASP A 118 -6.85 21.01 -1.80
N LEU A 119 -7.72 20.44 -2.63
CA LEU A 119 -7.59 20.47 -4.10
C LEU A 119 -8.08 21.80 -4.68
N PHE A 120 -9.14 22.37 -4.08
CA PHE A 120 -9.66 23.72 -4.38
C PHE A 120 -8.67 24.83 -4.03
N LEU A 121 -7.87 24.66 -2.97
CA LEU A 121 -6.86 25.66 -2.59
C LEU A 121 -5.60 25.60 -3.45
N LYS A 122 -5.36 24.49 -4.15
CA LYS A 122 -4.11 24.22 -4.89
C LYS A 122 -4.29 24.01 -6.39
N THR A 123 -5.52 24.12 -6.89
CA THR A 123 -5.86 24.04 -8.32
C THR A 123 -6.97 25.04 -8.64
N SER A 124 -7.10 25.45 -9.90
CA SER A 124 -8.23 26.29 -10.30
C SER A 124 -9.54 25.48 -10.33
N PRO A 125 -10.68 26.07 -9.90
CA PRO A 125 -12.00 25.45 -10.01
C PRO A 125 -12.32 24.98 -11.44
N ASP A 126 -11.96 25.78 -12.45
CA ASP A 126 -12.17 25.45 -13.87
C ASP A 126 -11.37 24.21 -14.33
N GLU A 127 -10.17 23.98 -13.79
CA GLU A 127 -9.42 22.77 -14.10
C GLU A 127 -10.06 21.54 -13.46
N LEU A 128 -10.53 21.68 -12.22
CA LEU A 128 -11.22 20.60 -11.52
C LEU A 128 -12.53 20.23 -12.22
N GLU A 129 -13.34 21.21 -12.61
CA GLU A 129 -14.60 20.97 -13.33
C GLU A 129 -14.35 20.25 -14.66
N ARG A 130 -13.41 20.76 -15.48
CA ARG A 130 -13.02 20.11 -16.75
C ARG A 130 -12.53 18.67 -16.53
N PHE A 131 -11.80 18.42 -15.46
CA PHE A 131 -11.32 17.09 -15.13
C PHE A 131 -12.46 16.16 -14.71
N MET A 132 -13.36 16.62 -13.84
CA MET A 132 -14.51 15.84 -13.38
C MET A 132 -15.44 15.48 -14.54
N ASP A 133 -15.69 16.44 -15.43
CA ASP A 133 -16.43 16.22 -16.68
C ASP A 133 -15.75 15.20 -17.59
N PHE A 134 -14.43 15.33 -17.75
CA PHE A 134 -13.64 14.40 -18.55
C PHE A 134 -13.73 12.97 -18.01
N VAL A 135 -13.51 12.79 -16.70
CA VAL A 135 -13.60 11.48 -16.03
C VAL A 135 -15.02 10.95 -16.13
N GLY A 136 -16.05 11.77 -15.88
CA GLY A 136 -17.45 11.37 -15.98
C GLY A 136 -17.84 10.84 -17.36
N ARG A 137 -17.23 11.34 -18.45
CA ARG A 137 -17.50 10.91 -19.83
C ARG A 137 -16.67 9.70 -20.28
N THR A 138 -15.47 9.52 -19.72
CA THR A 138 -14.48 8.60 -20.28
C THR A 138 -14.09 7.44 -19.36
N ALA A 139 -14.41 7.50 -18.06
CA ALA A 139 -14.33 6.37 -17.14
C ALA A 139 -15.35 5.25 -17.51
N PRO A 140 -15.23 4.03 -16.96
CA PRO A 140 -14.15 3.52 -16.10
C PRO A 140 -12.89 3.24 -16.90
N TYR A 141 -11.72 3.34 -16.26
CA TYR A 141 -10.43 2.91 -16.81
C TYR A 141 -9.97 1.64 -16.10
N ASP A 142 -9.18 0.82 -16.79
CA ASP A 142 -8.51 -0.31 -16.12
C ASP A 142 -7.26 0.15 -15.38
N ILE A 143 -6.61 1.21 -15.87
CA ILE A 143 -5.36 1.69 -15.30
C ILE A 143 -5.16 3.19 -15.50
N VAL A 144 -4.69 3.89 -14.46
CA VAL A 144 -4.31 5.29 -14.50
C VAL A 144 -2.79 5.42 -14.40
N LEU A 145 -2.18 6.17 -15.31
CA LEU A 145 -0.73 6.40 -15.37
C LEU A 145 -0.39 7.83 -14.97
N ASP A 146 0.46 7.99 -13.95
CA ASP A 146 1.09 9.27 -13.62
C ASP A 146 2.29 9.49 -14.54
N ALA A 147 2.02 10.13 -15.68
CA ALA A 147 2.97 10.23 -16.79
C ALA A 147 4.24 10.98 -16.39
N LEU A 148 4.11 12.01 -15.54
CA LEU A 148 5.25 12.82 -15.11
C LEU A 148 6.11 12.03 -14.14
N ASN A 149 5.51 11.37 -13.15
CA ASN A 149 6.23 10.54 -12.20
C ASN A 149 6.96 9.36 -12.90
N ILE A 150 6.27 8.68 -13.82
CA ILE A 150 6.85 7.62 -14.66
C ILE A 150 8.04 8.16 -15.46
N ALA A 151 7.89 9.32 -16.11
CA ALA A 151 8.95 9.93 -16.89
C ALA A 151 10.20 10.23 -16.03
N TYR A 152 10.02 10.75 -14.81
CA TYR A 152 11.12 11.07 -13.91
C TYR A 152 11.87 9.84 -13.36
N VAL A 153 11.34 8.62 -13.53
CA VAL A 153 12.11 7.39 -13.23
C VAL A 153 13.35 7.27 -14.12
N ALA A 154 13.38 7.92 -15.30
CA ALA A 154 14.58 8.02 -16.14
C ALA A 154 15.72 8.83 -15.50
N GLY A 155 15.48 9.51 -14.38
CA GLY A 155 16.50 10.24 -13.62
C GLY A 155 17.09 11.42 -14.40
N ARG A 156 18.43 11.46 -14.49
CA ARG A 156 19.19 12.51 -15.23
C ARG A 156 19.12 12.36 -16.75
N GLY A 157 18.39 11.37 -17.26
CA GLY A 157 18.15 11.18 -18.69
C GLY A 157 17.46 12.39 -19.34
N ASP A 158 17.66 12.52 -20.65
CA ASP A 158 17.11 13.62 -21.43
C ASP A 158 15.60 13.43 -21.68
N VAL A 159 14.98 14.36 -22.43
CA VAL A 159 13.56 14.25 -22.80
C VAL A 159 13.27 12.99 -23.64
N ASN A 160 14.24 12.50 -24.42
CA ASN A 160 14.08 11.28 -25.22
C ASN A 160 13.97 10.06 -24.31
N ASP A 161 14.80 9.98 -23.27
CA ASP A 161 14.76 8.89 -22.29
C ASP A 161 13.42 8.85 -21.55
N ARG A 162 12.92 10.02 -21.14
CA ARG A 162 11.61 10.18 -20.49
C ARG A 162 10.46 9.71 -21.36
N VAL A 163 10.44 10.18 -22.62
CA VAL A 163 9.40 9.80 -23.59
C VAL A 163 9.48 8.32 -23.95
N ARG A 164 10.69 7.77 -24.13
CA ARG A 164 10.90 6.34 -24.41
C ARG A 164 10.40 5.47 -23.25
N LEU A 165 10.68 5.88 -22.01
CA LEU A 165 10.19 5.21 -20.82
C LEU A 165 8.66 5.23 -20.75
N LEU A 166 8.05 6.41 -20.93
CA LEU A 166 6.60 6.55 -20.94
C LEU A 166 5.95 5.68 -22.03
N THR A 167 6.49 5.69 -23.25
CA THR A 167 6.03 4.83 -24.35
C THR A 167 6.13 3.35 -24.01
N THR A 168 7.23 2.94 -23.36
CA THR A 168 7.42 1.54 -22.95
C THR A 168 6.36 1.10 -21.95
N VAL A 169 6.00 1.96 -20.99
CA VAL A 169 4.97 1.69 -19.99
C VAL A 169 3.57 1.67 -20.61
N VAL A 170 3.23 2.66 -21.45
CA VAL A 170 1.94 2.68 -22.16
C VAL A 170 1.76 1.44 -23.03
N ASN A 171 2.78 1.09 -23.82
CA ASN A 171 2.73 -0.10 -24.69
C ASN A 171 2.58 -1.40 -23.89
N HIS A 172 3.16 -1.50 -22.69
CA HIS A 172 2.99 -2.66 -21.82
C HIS A 172 1.50 -2.89 -21.49
N PHE A 173 0.76 -1.84 -21.14
CA PHE A 173 -0.65 -1.95 -20.77
C PHE A 173 -1.58 -2.04 -21.99
N LEU A 174 -1.23 -1.41 -23.12
CA LEU A 174 -1.94 -1.61 -24.39
C LEU A 174 -1.86 -3.06 -24.88
N GLN A 175 -0.69 -3.71 -24.76
CA GLN A 175 -0.52 -5.13 -25.08
C GLN A 175 -1.40 -6.03 -24.19
N LYS A 176 -1.66 -5.60 -22.94
CA LYS A 176 -2.60 -6.25 -22.01
C LYS A 176 -4.06 -5.85 -22.24
N LYS A 177 -4.36 -5.12 -23.32
CA LYS A 177 -5.70 -4.62 -23.70
C LYS A 177 -6.37 -3.79 -22.60
N LYS A 178 -5.59 -3.06 -21.82
CA LYS A 178 -6.09 -2.19 -20.75
C LYS A 178 -6.57 -0.86 -21.32
N LYS A 179 -7.71 -0.36 -20.85
CA LYS A 179 -8.17 1.02 -21.07
C LYS A 179 -7.38 1.95 -20.14
N ILE A 180 -6.55 2.79 -20.74
CA ILE A 180 -5.57 3.61 -20.04
C ILE A 180 -6.08 5.05 -19.93
N LEU A 181 -6.00 5.63 -18.73
CA LEU A 181 -5.94 7.07 -18.51
C LEU A 181 -4.48 7.50 -18.32
N LEU A 182 -4.00 8.41 -19.15
CA LEU A 182 -2.69 9.05 -19.05
C LEU A 182 -2.85 10.46 -18.47
N LEU A 183 -2.42 10.65 -17.22
CA LEU A 183 -2.41 11.95 -16.56
C LEU A 183 -1.02 12.56 -16.62
N GLY A 184 -0.91 13.76 -17.17
CA GLY A 184 0.38 14.47 -17.28
C GLY A 184 0.25 15.96 -17.09
N ARG A 185 1.32 16.70 -17.37
CA ARG A 185 1.36 18.17 -17.30
C ARG A 185 1.38 18.83 -18.65
N LYS A 186 0.82 20.04 -18.75
CA LYS A 186 0.87 20.84 -19.99
C LYS A 186 2.28 21.07 -20.51
N HIS A 187 3.31 21.20 -19.65
CA HIS A 187 4.69 21.32 -20.15
C HIS A 187 5.17 20.07 -20.91
N MET A 188 4.63 18.89 -20.61
CA MET A 188 4.96 17.65 -21.32
C MET A 188 4.53 17.73 -22.78
N LEU A 189 3.47 18.47 -23.14
CA LEU A 189 3.03 18.64 -24.54
C LEU A 189 4.12 19.23 -25.46
N LYS A 190 5.16 19.83 -24.90
CA LYS A 190 6.33 20.32 -25.63
C LYS A 190 7.36 19.21 -25.91
N TRP A 191 7.27 18.06 -25.25
CA TRP A 191 8.18 16.92 -25.41
C TRP A 191 7.80 16.13 -26.65
N LYS A 192 8.70 16.04 -27.64
CA LYS A 192 8.59 15.17 -28.82
C LYS A 192 7.14 15.00 -29.32
N ARG A 193 6.55 16.10 -29.82
CA ARG A 193 5.13 16.22 -30.19
C ARG A 193 4.59 15.00 -30.96
N GLY A 194 5.34 14.48 -31.92
CA GLY A 194 4.92 13.30 -32.70
C GLY A 194 4.71 12.03 -31.86
N THR A 195 5.62 11.75 -30.93
CA THR A 195 5.51 10.57 -30.05
C THR A 195 4.41 10.74 -29.02
N LEU A 196 4.30 11.91 -28.39
CA LEU A 196 3.18 12.17 -27.47
C LEU A 196 1.83 12.09 -28.17
N LEU A 197 1.71 12.63 -29.39
CA LEU A 197 0.49 12.51 -30.18
C LEU A 197 0.11 11.05 -30.47
N GLN A 198 1.09 10.17 -30.67
CA GLN A 198 0.82 8.74 -30.82
C GLN A 198 0.34 8.10 -29.53
N LEU A 199 0.90 8.49 -28.38
CA LEU A 199 0.45 7.99 -27.08
C LEU A 199 -0.98 8.44 -26.74
N THR A 200 -1.30 9.71 -26.98
CA THR A 200 -2.63 10.27 -26.70
C THR A 200 -3.70 9.72 -27.65
N LYS A 201 -3.34 9.22 -28.84
CA LYS A 201 -4.29 8.52 -29.73
C LYS A 201 -4.75 7.17 -29.19
N ASN A 202 -3.92 6.52 -28.38
CA ASN A 202 -4.19 5.18 -27.86
C ASN A 202 -4.63 5.18 -26.38
N THR A 203 -4.78 6.35 -25.78
CA THR A 203 -5.11 6.50 -24.35
C THR A 203 -6.14 7.61 -24.16
N GLN A 204 -6.92 7.53 -23.09
CA GLN A 204 -7.63 8.71 -22.59
C GLN A 204 -6.56 9.59 -21.92
N SER A 205 -6.41 10.85 -22.33
CA SER A 205 -5.31 11.70 -21.86
C SER A 205 -5.83 13.02 -21.31
N PHE A 206 -5.38 13.40 -20.12
CA PHE A 206 -5.69 14.69 -19.52
C PHE A 206 -4.40 15.34 -18.99
N PHE A 207 -4.20 16.62 -19.32
CA PHE A 207 -3.01 17.37 -18.96
C PHE A 207 -3.35 18.54 -18.05
N THR A 208 -2.90 18.48 -16.79
CA THR A 208 -3.10 19.52 -15.77
C THR A 208 -2.09 20.67 -15.93
N GLU A 209 -2.41 21.82 -15.34
CA GLU A 209 -1.50 22.96 -15.23
C GLU A 209 -0.23 22.58 -14.46
N ASN A 210 0.90 23.26 -14.72
CA ASN A 210 2.19 22.90 -14.12
C ASN A 210 2.32 23.24 -12.62
N LEU A 211 1.47 24.13 -12.11
CA LEU A 211 1.49 24.58 -10.72
C LEU A 211 0.62 23.72 -9.80
N THR A 212 -0.27 22.92 -10.37
CA THR A 212 -1.17 22.00 -9.67
C THR A 212 -0.38 20.93 -8.89
N GLN A 213 -0.87 20.38 -7.79
CA GLN A 213 -0.31 19.14 -7.22
C GLN A 213 -0.95 17.93 -7.94
N ASP A 214 -0.17 16.95 -8.42
CA ASP A 214 -0.65 15.87 -9.31
C ASP A 214 -1.45 14.79 -8.59
N ASP A 215 -0.95 14.40 -7.43
CA ASP A 215 -1.40 13.23 -6.70
C ASP A 215 -2.92 13.21 -6.42
N PRO A 216 -3.62 14.34 -6.13
CA PRO A 216 -5.06 14.36 -5.96
C PRO A 216 -5.86 13.95 -7.21
N TYR A 217 -5.48 14.42 -8.41
CA TYR A 217 -6.18 14.11 -9.67
C TYR A 217 -6.01 12.63 -10.03
N PHE A 218 -4.78 12.15 -9.87
CA PHE A 218 -4.41 10.78 -10.12
C PHE A 218 -5.17 9.78 -9.27
N ILE A 219 -5.20 9.99 -7.94
CA ILE A 219 -5.95 9.15 -7.01
C ILE A 219 -7.46 9.25 -7.29
N THR A 220 -7.96 10.46 -7.54
CA THR A 220 -9.38 10.68 -7.81
C THR A 220 -9.85 9.90 -9.03
N ALA A 221 -9.15 9.99 -10.17
CA ALA A 221 -9.54 9.25 -11.37
C ALA A 221 -9.59 7.73 -11.15
N ALA A 222 -8.62 7.17 -10.42
CA ALA A 222 -8.55 5.74 -10.16
C ALA A 222 -9.73 5.28 -9.27
N ILE A 223 -9.96 5.99 -8.17
CA ILE A 223 -11.01 5.65 -7.21
C ILE A 223 -12.42 5.87 -7.80
N LEU A 224 -12.61 6.89 -8.63
CA LEU A 224 -13.88 7.12 -9.34
C LEU A 224 -14.16 6.06 -10.42
N SER A 225 -13.12 5.49 -11.01
CA SER A 225 -13.25 4.44 -12.03
C SER A 225 -13.66 3.08 -11.44
N GLY A 226 -13.43 2.88 -10.14
CA GLY A 226 -13.95 1.76 -9.37
C GLY A 226 -12.87 0.81 -8.84
N PRO A 227 -13.28 -0.25 -8.09
CA PRO A 227 -12.39 -1.10 -7.31
C PRO A 227 -11.46 -2.01 -8.14
N HIS A 228 -11.60 -2.02 -9.46
CA HIS A 228 -10.76 -2.79 -10.37
C HIS A 228 -9.65 -1.95 -11.02
N THR A 229 -9.62 -0.64 -10.73
CA THR A 229 -8.72 0.29 -11.41
C THR A 229 -7.36 0.29 -10.74
N ASP A 230 -6.33 -0.03 -11.52
CA ASP A 230 -4.95 0.01 -11.08
C ASP A 230 -4.33 1.41 -11.29
N ILE A 231 -3.23 1.66 -10.59
CA ILE A 231 -2.46 2.89 -10.70
C ILE A 231 -0.99 2.59 -11.00
N VAL A 232 -0.33 3.46 -11.76
CA VAL A 232 1.12 3.38 -12.01
C VAL A 232 1.79 4.67 -11.58
N SER A 233 2.54 4.59 -10.48
CA SER A 233 3.36 5.67 -9.96
C SER A 233 4.50 5.10 -9.11
N ARG A 234 5.61 5.82 -9.03
CA ARG A 234 6.70 5.57 -8.09
C ARG A 234 6.49 6.28 -6.76
N ASP A 235 5.58 7.26 -6.68
CA ASP A 235 5.30 7.93 -5.40
C ASP A 235 4.61 6.96 -4.43
N LEU A 236 4.95 7.07 -3.16
CA LEU A 236 4.34 6.30 -2.08
C LEU A 236 3.05 6.95 -1.57
N LEU A 237 2.62 8.06 -2.18
CA LEU A 237 1.38 8.81 -1.92
C LEU A 237 1.25 9.17 -0.43
N ARG A 238 2.39 9.40 0.24
CA ARG A 238 2.45 9.64 1.70
C ARG A 238 1.70 10.89 2.10
N GLY A 239 1.74 11.93 1.26
CA GLY A 239 1.00 13.19 1.46
C GLY A 239 -0.51 12.98 1.62
N HIS A 240 -1.10 12.04 0.88
CA HIS A 240 -2.55 11.79 0.86
C HIS A 240 -3.04 11.01 2.08
N LYS A 241 -2.18 10.16 2.66
CA LYS A 241 -2.49 9.52 3.94
C LYS A 241 -2.70 10.54 5.05
N PHE A 242 -1.98 11.66 5.03
CA PHE A 242 -2.15 12.72 6.04
C PHE A 242 -3.48 13.50 5.88
N LEU A 243 -4.05 13.53 4.67
CA LEU A 243 -5.34 14.19 4.40
C LEU A 243 -6.53 13.36 4.92
N MET A 244 -6.34 12.06 5.11
CA MET A 244 -7.34 11.18 5.70
C MET A 244 -7.32 11.34 7.21
N GLN A 245 -8.33 12.02 7.76
CA GLN A 245 -8.41 12.39 9.18
C GLN A 245 -8.46 11.16 10.11
N HIS A 246 -9.09 10.07 9.65
CA HIS A 246 -9.30 8.85 10.44
C HIS A 246 -8.32 7.73 10.08
N GLU A 247 -7.82 7.03 11.10
CA GLU A 247 -6.89 5.90 10.96
C GLU A 247 -7.45 4.76 10.09
N GLU A 248 -8.75 4.47 10.21
CA GLU A 248 -9.43 3.44 9.40
C GLU A 248 -9.34 3.74 7.89
N LEU A 249 -9.55 5.00 7.49
CA LEU A 249 -9.43 5.41 6.09
C LEU A 249 -7.99 5.33 5.59
N ARG A 250 -7.01 5.68 6.43
CA ARG A 250 -5.58 5.53 6.10
C ARG A 250 -5.22 4.07 5.84
N GLN A 251 -5.76 3.15 6.66
CA GLN A 251 -5.56 1.71 6.49
C GLN A 251 -6.25 1.18 5.23
N LEU A 252 -7.48 1.61 4.95
CA LEU A 252 -8.18 1.25 3.71
C LEU A 252 -7.41 1.72 2.47
N PHE A 253 -6.95 2.98 2.47
CA PHE A 253 -6.15 3.52 1.37
C PHE A 253 -4.81 2.80 1.22
N GLN A 254 -4.15 2.45 2.32
CA GLN A 254 -2.90 1.69 2.28
C GLN A 254 -3.10 0.28 1.70
N ARG A 255 -4.18 -0.41 2.07
CA ARG A 255 -4.56 -1.71 1.50
C ARG A 255 -4.85 -1.61 0.01
N TRP A 256 -5.66 -0.62 -0.39
CA TRP A 256 -5.94 -0.32 -1.79
C TRP A 256 -4.66 -0.03 -2.57
N GLN A 257 -3.75 0.78 -2.01
CA GLN A 257 -2.47 1.09 -2.63
C GLN A 257 -1.63 -0.17 -2.87
N TRP A 258 -1.52 -1.07 -1.89
CA TRP A 258 -0.77 -2.33 -2.06
C TRP A 258 -1.37 -3.25 -3.12
N GLU A 259 -2.70 -3.26 -3.25
CA GLU A 259 -3.43 -4.09 -4.20
C GLU A 259 -3.38 -3.55 -5.63
N HIS A 260 -3.30 -2.23 -5.81
CA HIS A 260 -3.50 -1.58 -7.11
C HIS A 260 -2.31 -0.81 -7.65
N GLN A 261 -1.25 -0.58 -6.86
CA GLN A 261 -0.10 0.20 -7.30
C GLN A 261 0.97 -0.64 -7.99
N TRP A 262 1.17 -0.35 -9.27
CA TRP A 262 2.31 -0.78 -10.07
C TRP A 262 3.46 0.20 -9.89
N THR A 263 4.68 -0.34 -9.70
CA THR A 263 5.87 0.47 -9.48
C THR A 263 6.86 0.29 -10.62
N ILE A 264 7.46 1.40 -11.08
CA ILE A 264 8.45 1.40 -12.17
C ILE A 264 9.85 1.58 -11.61
N PHE A 265 10.76 0.68 -11.93
CA PHE A 265 12.18 0.80 -11.58
C PHE A 265 13.06 0.96 -12.82
N PRO A 266 14.09 1.82 -12.75
CA PRO A 266 15.06 1.96 -13.83
C PRO A 266 15.91 0.69 -13.92
N ASN A 267 16.26 0.29 -15.15
CA ASN A 267 17.15 -0.82 -15.42
C ASN A 267 17.87 -0.56 -16.76
N ARG A 268 19.07 -1.13 -16.96
CA ARG A 268 19.98 -0.80 -18.07
C ARG A 268 19.36 -1.00 -19.46
N TYR A 269 18.53 -2.04 -19.63
CA TYR A 269 17.98 -2.41 -20.94
C TYR A 269 16.49 -2.07 -21.08
N ARG A 270 15.68 -2.43 -20.09
CA ARG A 270 14.23 -2.20 -20.08
C ARG A 270 13.77 -1.92 -18.66
N PRO A 271 12.91 -0.91 -18.42
CA PRO A 271 12.36 -0.66 -17.09
C PRO A 271 11.67 -1.92 -16.53
N ILE A 272 11.83 -2.12 -15.23
CA ILE A 272 11.08 -3.16 -14.50
C ILE A 272 9.73 -2.56 -14.15
N ILE A 273 8.66 -3.18 -14.64
CA ILE A 273 7.28 -2.84 -14.34
C ILE A 273 6.80 -3.86 -13.31
N GLN A 274 6.81 -3.49 -12.02
CA GLN A 274 6.48 -4.38 -10.92
C GLN A 274 4.96 -4.40 -10.72
N GLU A 275 4.37 -5.60 -10.68
CA GLU A 275 2.96 -5.80 -10.34
C GLU A 275 2.68 -5.42 -8.87
N PRO A 276 1.44 -5.06 -8.53
CA PRO A 276 1.02 -4.89 -7.13
C PRO A 276 1.18 -6.16 -6.30
N LEU A 277 1.03 -6.04 -4.97
CA LEU A 277 1.18 -7.18 -4.07
C LEU A 277 0.01 -8.15 -4.22
N LYS A 278 0.34 -9.44 -4.31
CA LYS A 278 -0.64 -10.55 -4.35
C LYS A 278 -1.08 -11.01 -2.96
N PHE A 279 -0.69 -10.28 -1.91
CA PHE A 279 -0.98 -10.55 -0.51
C PHE A 279 -0.99 -9.24 0.28
N THR A 280 -1.64 -9.23 1.44
CA THR A 280 -1.64 -8.05 2.32
C THR A 280 -0.52 -8.17 3.36
N PRO A 281 0.48 -7.28 3.35
CA PRO A 281 1.67 -7.36 4.20
C PRO A 281 1.42 -6.90 5.65
N ILE A 282 0.40 -7.45 6.30
CA ILE A 282 0.04 -7.22 7.70
C ILE A 282 0.06 -8.52 8.49
N ALA A 283 -0.11 -8.46 9.81
CA ALA A 283 -0.27 -9.67 10.61
C ALA A 283 -1.53 -10.44 10.17
N GLN A 284 -1.39 -11.75 9.92
CA GLN A 284 -2.47 -12.60 9.45
C GLN A 284 -2.53 -13.92 10.25
N ARG A 285 -3.75 -14.39 10.49
CA ARG A 285 -4.03 -15.68 11.13
C ARG A 285 -4.49 -16.69 10.09
N SER A 286 -3.82 -17.82 10.07
CA SER A 286 -4.22 -19.04 9.37
C SER A 286 -4.81 -20.05 10.35
N ASN A 287 -5.43 -21.12 9.83
CA ASN A 287 -5.94 -22.24 10.65
C ASN A 287 -4.86 -22.87 11.55
N THR A 288 -3.61 -22.78 11.14
CA THR A 288 -2.46 -23.47 11.74
C THR A 288 -1.53 -22.53 12.50
N GLY A 289 -1.85 -21.23 12.57
CA GLY A 289 -1.12 -20.24 13.35
C GLY A 289 -1.02 -18.86 12.71
N TRP A 290 -0.07 -18.05 13.16
CA TRP A 290 0.08 -16.63 12.82
C TRP A 290 1.32 -16.34 11.98
N HIS A 291 1.21 -15.32 11.13
CA HIS A 291 2.31 -14.63 10.47
C HIS A 291 2.25 -13.15 10.84
N LEU A 292 3.36 -12.59 11.30
CA LEU A 292 3.38 -11.21 11.82
C LEU A 292 4.65 -10.49 11.37
N PRO A 293 4.55 -9.34 10.66
CA PRO A 293 5.72 -8.57 10.28
C PRO A 293 6.31 -7.83 11.49
N TYR A 294 7.63 -7.65 11.50
CA TYR A 294 8.31 -6.85 12.51
C TYR A 294 9.39 -5.93 11.92
N GLU A 295 9.71 -4.86 12.64
CA GLU A 295 10.70 -3.86 12.24
C GLU A 295 12.04 -4.14 12.93
N VAL A 296 13.12 -4.22 12.15
CA VAL A 296 14.49 -4.50 12.63
C VAL A 296 15.15 -3.22 13.13
N GLU A 297 15.67 -3.24 14.36
CA GLU A 297 16.19 -2.05 15.07
C GLU A 297 17.41 -1.41 14.38
N ASN A 298 18.09 -2.17 13.51
CA ASN A 298 19.27 -1.73 12.76
C ASN A 298 19.14 -1.99 11.25
N SER A 299 17.96 -1.74 10.67
CA SER A 299 17.83 -1.68 9.21
C SER A 299 18.65 -0.50 8.67
N SER A 300 19.96 -0.68 8.58
CA SER A 300 20.79 0.09 7.70
C SER A 300 20.14 -0.07 6.33
N THR A 301 19.63 1.04 5.80
CA THR A 301 18.92 1.14 4.52
C THR A 301 19.80 0.81 3.31
N PHE A 302 20.90 0.07 3.53
CA PHE A 302 21.78 -0.47 2.52
C PHE A 302 21.11 -1.69 1.88
N GLY A 303 20.44 -1.44 0.76
CA GLY A 303 19.95 -2.48 -0.15
C GLY A 303 18.43 -2.70 -0.15
N GLN A 304 17.69 -2.20 0.84
CA GLN A 304 16.21 -2.19 0.76
C GLN A 304 15.76 -1.06 -0.17
N ILE A 305 15.18 -1.44 -1.32
CA ILE A 305 14.51 -0.49 -2.22
C ILE A 305 13.28 0.03 -1.46
N LYS A 306 13.26 1.32 -1.11
CA LYS A 306 12.09 1.98 -0.49
C LYS A 306 10.98 2.15 -1.54
N ASP A 307 10.33 1.05 -1.91
CA ASP A 307 9.24 0.98 -2.89
C ASP A 307 7.84 1.05 -2.26
N GLY A 308 7.77 1.28 -0.94
CA GLY A 308 6.51 1.40 -0.20
C GLY A 308 5.86 0.07 0.18
N VAL A 309 6.47 -1.05 -0.22
CA VAL A 309 6.11 -2.38 0.27
C VAL A 309 6.75 -2.56 1.65
N PRO A 310 6.00 -3.00 2.69
CA PRO A 310 6.57 -3.34 3.98
C PRO A 310 7.66 -4.41 3.86
N ASP A 311 8.56 -4.45 4.83
CA ASP A 311 9.63 -5.44 4.84
C ASP A 311 9.07 -6.86 4.76
N VAL A 312 9.42 -7.58 3.69
CA VAL A 312 9.06 -8.99 3.49
C VAL A 312 10.12 -9.95 4.04
N SER A 313 11.26 -9.44 4.52
CA SER A 313 12.35 -10.24 5.08
C SER A 313 12.26 -10.43 6.59
N SER A 314 11.45 -9.61 7.27
CA SER A 314 11.33 -9.62 8.74
C SER A 314 9.94 -10.04 9.18
N TRP A 315 9.70 -11.35 9.26
CA TRP A 315 8.41 -11.93 9.66
C TRP A 315 8.55 -12.99 10.74
N LEU A 316 7.57 -13.06 11.63
CA LEU A 316 7.43 -14.10 12.64
C LEU A 316 6.39 -15.13 12.18
N CYS A 317 6.79 -16.39 12.04
CA CYS A 317 5.90 -17.52 11.76
C CYS A 317 5.68 -18.31 13.05
N MET A 318 4.47 -18.27 13.60
CA MET A 318 4.06 -18.96 14.82
C MET A 318 3.08 -20.07 14.46
N ARG A 319 3.45 -21.33 14.67
CA ARG A 319 2.64 -22.50 14.29
C ARG A 319 2.33 -23.37 15.50
N GLN A 320 1.13 -23.93 15.54
CA GLN A 320 0.84 -25.01 16.48
C GLN A 320 1.76 -26.19 16.15
N LYS A 321 2.36 -26.81 17.17
CA LYS A 321 3.03 -28.10 16.96
C LYS A 321 1.95 -29.10 16.58
N LEU A 322 2.12 -29.74 15.42
CA LEU A 322 1.37 -30.94 15.12
C LEU A 322 1.81 -31.98 16.16
N ASN A 323 0.86 -32.52 16.92
CA ASN A 323 1.15 -33.70 17.74
C ASN A 323 1.40 -34.83 16.73
N ASN A 324 2.66 -35.17 16.53
CA ASN A 324 3.03 -36.45 15.90
C ASN A 324 2.85 -37.57 16.91
#